data_AF-A0A8T5N2U2-F1
#
_entry.id   AF-A0A8T5N2U2-F1
#
_cell.length_a   1.000
_cell.length_b   1.000
_cell.length_c   1.000
_cell.angle_alpha   90.00
_cell.angle_beta   90.00
_cell.angle_gamma   90.00
#
_symmetry.space_group_name_H-M   'P 1'
#
loop_
_entity.id
_entity.type
_entity.pdbx_description
1 polymer ?
#
loop_
_entity_poly.entity_id
_entity_poly.type
_entity_poly.pdbx_seq_one_letter_code
_entity_poly.pdbx_strand_id
1 'polypeptide(L)'
;MIQKNLLLTRREMEVIDKKLKNMQLTQQDSNYLSKFVRPKLKEINLIDAKTLLEKLEYNPKALSIEKRIKGILLKNIKNIASITIYGSTIYNSYKNYRDIDILVIVKKRFWKKSGEKYKKILEIKKQVKKHIPNLDLSIYDEKTFQNSYSTNISLIYQLKDRKTIYGNLKLPNKLEISKLDLRMKTDYSILENDEYDGLEIYKALRNLILIILTLNKIIDNKKLIKCLNEEIGMNLVEKLKLNKESKIEKEIALLHLKKLLKSVLKQLEKSKWEKIVLLNH
;
A
#
# COMPACT_ATOMS: atom_id res chain seq x y z
N MET A 1 -38.09 10.25 -6.02
CA MET A 1 -37.61 11.10 -4.90
C MET A 1 -36.41 10.43 -4.28
N ILE A 2 -35.22 11.01 -4.41
CA ILE A 2 -34.03 10.50 -3.70
C ILE A 2 -34.16 11.02 -2.26
N GLN A 3 -34.41 10.10 -1.31
CA GLN A 3 -34.29 10.42 0.11
C GLN A 3 -32.88 10.98 0.36
N LYS A 4 -32.79 12.28 0.68
CA LYS A 4 -31.59 12.87 1.26
C LYS A 4 -31.43 12.25 2.65
N ASN A 5 -30.78 11.09 2.73
CA ASN A 5 -30.20 10.62 3.99
C ASN A 5 -29.05 11.57 4.34
N LEU A 6 -29.38 12.70 4.95
CA LEU A 6 -28.39 13.55 5.57
C LEU A 6 -27.87 12.80 6.80
N LEU A 7 -26.56 12.56 6.86
CA LEU A 7 -25.84 12.06 8.04
C LEU A 7 -26.16 12.87 9.32
N LEU A 8 -26.61 14.11 9.14
CA LEU A 8 -27.06 15.03 10.16
C LEU A 8 -28.54 15.36 9.94
N THR A 9 -29.32 15.31 11.00
CA THR A 9 -30.72 15.75 11.01
C THR A 9 -30.84 17.24 10.69
N ARG A 10 -32.02 17.67 10.27
CA ARG A 10 -32.31 19.09 10.01
C ARG A 10 -31.96 19.98 11.21
N ARG A 11 -32.27 19.53 12.43
CA ARG A 11 -31.96 20.27 13.66
C ARG A 11 -30.45 20.37 13.92
N GLU A 12 -29.70 19.30 13.67
CA GLU A 12 -28.24 19.32 13.78
C GLU A 12 -27.61 20.29 12.76
N MET A 13 -28.13 20.32 11.53
CA MET A 13 -27.70 21.28 10.50
C MET A 13 -27.99 22.73 10.89
N GLU A 14 -29.19 23.03 11.41
CA GLU A 14 -29.55 24.36 11.89
C GLU A 14 -28.60 24.85 12.99
N VAL A 15 -28.26 23.97 13.94
CA VAL A 15 -27.33 24.29 15.03
C VAL A 15 -25.91 24.52 14.52
N ILE A 16 -25.44 23.74 13.53
CA ILE A 16 -24.16 23.96 12.87
C ILE A 16 -24.14 25.31 12.16
N ASP A 17 -25.17 25.62 11.38
CA ASP A 17 -25.25 26.89 10.63
C ASP A 17 -25.24 28.09 11.56
N LYS A 18 -25.98 28.06 12.67
CA LYS A 18 -25.91 29.11 13.70
C LYS A 18 -24.47 29.29 14.21
N LYS A 19 -23.77 28.18 14.49
CA LYS A 19 -22.40 28.24 14.99
C LYS A 19 -21.41 28.76 13.94
N LEU A 20 -21.53 28.35 12.68
CA LEU A 20 -20.68 28.80 11.58
C LEU A 20 -20.88 30.29 11.26
N LYS A 21 -22.11 30.79 11.43
CA LYS A 21 -22.46 32.22 11.27
C LYS A 21 -22.16 33.06 12.52
N ASN A 22 -21.48 32.50 13.53
CA ASN A 22 -21.20 33.15 14.81
C ASN A 22 -22.44 33.70 15.54
N MET A 23 -23.61 33.11 15.33
CA MET A 23 -24.83 33.46 16.06
C MET A 23 -24.76 32.92 17.50
N GLN A 24 -25.44 33.60 18.43
CA GLN A 24 -25.55 33.14 19.81
C GLN A 24 -26.32 31.81 19.87
N LEU A 25 -25.73 30.81 20.51
CA LEU A 25 -26.37 29.50 20.71
C LEU A 25 -27.18 29.51 22.00
N THR A 26 -28.39 28.95 21.95
CA THR A 26 -29.16 28.66 23.17
C THR A 26 -28.51 27.52 23.96
N GLN A 27 -28.93 27.33 25.22
CA GLN A 27 -28.48 26.18 26.02
C GLN A 27 -28.84 24.84 25.35
N GLN A 28 -30.01 24.77 24.72
CA GLN A 28 -30.46 23.60 23.97
C GLN A 28 -29.58 23.36 22.73
N ASP A 29 -29.24 24.41 21.99
CA ASP A 29 -28.36 24.31 20.81
C ASP A 29 -26.94 23.87 21.22
N SER A 30 -26.42 24.39 22.33
CA SER A 30 -25.11 24.00 22.88
C SER A 30 -25.06 22.54 23.32
N ASN A 31 -26.14 22.06 23.93
CA ASN A 31 -26.33 20.65 24.27
C ASN A 31 -26.39 19.77 23.01
N TYR A 32 -27.12 20.21 21.99
CA TYR A 32 -27.22 19.48 20.72
C TYR A 32 -25.85 19.34 20.04
N LEU A 33 -25.11 20.45 19.98
CA LEU A 33 -23.79 20.51 19.36
C LEU A 33 -22.79 19.59 20.08
N SER A 34 -22.88 19.50 21.41
CA SER A 34 -21.96 18.70 22.23
C SER A 34 -22.29 17.22 22.27
N LYS A 35 -23.57 16.85 22.38
CA LYS A 35 -24.00 15.45 22.57
C LYS A 35 -24.28 14.71 21.26
N PHE A 36 -24.61 15.40 20.17
CA PHE A 36 -25.03 14.75 18.92
C PHE A 36 -24.15 15.14 17.73
N VAL A 37 -23.90 16.44 17.52
CA VAL A 37 -23.14 16.90 16.35
C VAL A 37 -21.66 16.55 16.43
N ARG A 38 -20.97 16.98 17.50
CA ARG A 38 -19.51 16.75 17.66
C ARG A 38 -19.15 15.26 17.67
N PRO A 39 -19.88 14.36 18.35
CA PRO A 39 -19.59 12.92 18.29
C PRO A 39 -19.69 12.35 16.88
N LYS A 40 -20.77 12.63 16.13
CA LYS A 40 -20.91 12.19 14.73
C LYS A 40 -19.80 12.73 13.83
N LEU A 41 -19.46 14.01 13.95
CA LEU A 41 -18.38 14.60 13.16
C LEU A 41 -17.01 14.01 13.54
N LYS A 42 -16.77 13.67 14.81
CA LYS A 42 -15.56 12.97 15.24
C LYS A 42 -15.49 11.57 14.63
N GLU A 43 -16.58 10.82 14.66
CA GLU A 43 -16.65 9.49 14.01
C GLU A 43 -16.42 9.58 12.51
N ILE A 44 -17.04 10.54 11.83
CA ILE A 44 -16.79 10.81 10.40
C ILE A 44 -15.33 11.16 10.16
N ASN A 45 -14.70 11.95 11.03
CA ASN A 45 -13.28 12.30 10.93
C ASN A 45 -12.34 11.10 11.13
N LEU A 46 -12.81 10.01 11.77
CA LEU A 46 -12.05 8.76 11.85
C LEU A 46 -12.14 7.94 10.56
N ILE A 47 -13.16 8.18 9.73
CA ILE A 47 -13.36 7.48 8.47
C ILE A 47 -12.79 8.33 7.33
N ASP A 48 -11.90 7.73 6.53
CA ASP A 48 -11.48 8.34 5.28
C ASP A 48 -12.57 8.17 4.21
N ALA A 49 -13.65 8.93 4.37
CA ALA A 49 -14.87 8.83 3.57
C ALA A 49 -14.59 9.10 2.09
N LYS A 50 -13.68 10.03 1.80
CA LYS A 50 -13.25 10.34 0.42
C LYS A 50 -12.64 9.11 -0.23
N THR A 51 -11.62 8.50 0.40
CA THR A 51 -10.98 7.29 -0.14
C THR A 51 -11.98 6.14 -0.28
N LEU A 52 -12.90 5.99 0.68
CA LEU A 52 -13.92 4.93 0.62
C LEU A 52 -14.86 5.13 -0.58
N LEU A 53 -15.36 6.35 -0.78
CA LEU A 53 -16.20 6.69 -1.93
C LEU A 53 -15.47 6.44 -3.24
N GLU A 54 -14.21 6.86 -3.36
CA GLU A 54 -13.39 6.61 -4.56
C GLU A 54 -13.16 5.11 -4.84
N LYS A 55 -13.19 4.26 -3.81
CA LYS A 55 -13.07 2.80 -3.96
C LYS A 55 -14.41 2.14 -4.30
N LEU A 56 -15.53 2.73 -3.88
CA LEU A 56 -16.89 2.25 -4.16
C LEU A 56 -17.45 2.79 -5.49
N GLU A 57 -16.91 3.89 -6.00
CA GLU A 57 -17.29 4.46 -7.28
C GLU A 57 -17.12 3.45 -8.42
N TYR A 58 -18.15 3.37 -9.26
CA TYR A 58 -18.12 2.52 -10.44
C TYR A 58 -17.04 3.01 -11.42
N ASN A 59 -16.02 2.17 -11.66
CA ASN A 59 -14.94 2.46 -12.59
C ASN A 59 -14.97 1.51 -13.80
N PRO A 60 -15.60 1.90 -14.93
CA PRO A 60 -15.71 1.05 -16.12
C PRO A 60 -14.34 0.79 -16.77
N LYS A 61 -13.40 1.74 -16.68
CA LYS A 61 -12.04 1.59 -17.18
C LYS A 61 -11.31 0.47 -16.43
N ALA A 62 -11.40 0.47 -15.10
CA ALA A 62 -10.84 -0.58 -14.26
C ALA A 62 -11.40 -1.97 -14.64
N LEU A 63 -12.73 -2.09 -14.75
CA LEU A 63 -13.37 -3.35 -15.12
C LEU A 63 -12.92 -3.87 -16.50
N SER A 64 -12.78 -2.98 -17.49
CA SER A 64 -12.28 -3.34 -18.81
C SER A 64 -10.85 -3.88 -18.76
N ILE A 65 -9.96 -3.21 -18.01
CA ILE A 65 -8.58 -3.64 -17.79
C ILE A 65 -8.53 -5.01 -17.10
N GLU A 66 -9.29 -5.19 -16.03
CA GLU A 66 -9.37 -6.43 -15.25
C GLU A 66 -9.85 -7.61 -16.10
N LYS A 67 -10.91 -7.41 -16.90
CA LYS A 67 -11.44 -8.43 -17.82
C LYS A 67 -10.39 -8.85 -18.86
N ARG A 68 -9.65 -7.89 -19.43
CA ARG A 68 -8.60 -8.16 -20.43
C ARG A 68 -7.44 -8.94 -19.82
N ILE A 69 -6.93 -8.50 -18.67
CA ILE A 69 -5.87 -9.20 -17.91
C ILE A 69 -6.30 -10.64 -17.65
N LYS A 70 -7.50 -10.81 -17.07
CA LYS A 70 -8.06 -12.13 -16.75
C LYS A 70 -8.13 -13.02 -17.99
N GLY A 71 -8.66 -12.48 -19.10
CA GLY A 71 -8.80 -13.23 -20.35
C GLY A 71 -7.45 -13.70 -20.92
N ILE A 72 -6.45 -12.82 -20.96
CA ILE A 72 -5.11 -13.18 -21.47
C ILE A 72 -4.44 -14.23 -20.57
N LEU A 73 -4.51 -14.06 -19.25
CA LEU A 73 -3.88 -14.99 -18.31
C LEU A 73 -4.53 -16.37 -18.36
N LEU A 74 -5.87 -16.45 -18.36
CA LEU A 74 -6.59 -17.73 -18.42
C LEU A 74 -6.37 -18.48 -19.74
N LYS A 75 -6.13 -17.77 -20.86
CA LYS A 75 -5.77 -18.41 -22.13
C LYS A 75 -4.35 -18.98 -22.13
N ASN A 76 -3.42 -18.34 -21.42
CA ASN A 76 -2.00 -18.66 -21.48
C ASN A 76 -1.51 -19.57 -20.33
N ILE A 77 -2.21 -19.61 -19.20
CA ILE A 77 -1.80 -20.34 -18.00
C ILE A 77 -2.95 -21.26 -17.56
N LYS A 78 -2.67 -22.56 -17.50
CA LYS A 78 -3.60 -23.56 -16.97
C LYS A 78 -3.52 -23.62 -15.43
N ASN A 79 -4.60 -24.08 -14.80
CA ASN A 79 -4.65 -24.33 -13.34
C ASN A 79 -4.39 -23.11 -12.46
N ILE A 80 -4.84 -21.92 -12.88
CA ILE A 80 -4.77 -20.72 -12.05
C ILE A 80 -5.67 -20.90 -10.82
N ALA A 81 -5.11 -20.69 -9.63
CA ALA A 81 -5.81 -20.63 -8.36
C ALA A 81 -6.37 -19.22 -8.11
N SER A 82 -5.59 -18.18 -8.40
CA SER A 82 -6.02 -16.80 -8.27
C SER A 82 -5.27 -15.83 -9.18
N ILE A 83 -5.94 -14.75 -9.60
CA ILE A 83 -5.32 -13.57 -10.23
C ILE A 83 -5.64 -12.37 -9.35
N THR A 84 -4.60 -11.72 -8.82
CA THR A 84 -4.73 -10.59 -7.92
C THR A 84 -3.94 -9.41 -8.45
N ILE A 85 -4.61 -8.27 -8.59
CA ILE A 85 -3.96 -6.98 -8.88
C ILE A 85 -3.71 -6.31 -7.54
N TYR A 86 -2.56 -5.65 -7.40
CA TYR A 86 -2.20 -4.99 -6.14
C TYR A 86 -1.41 -3.70 -6.35
N GLY A 87 -1.05 -3.04 -5.25
CA GLY A 87 -0.22 -1.84 -5.28
C GLY A 87 -0.99 -0.57 -5.65
N SER A 88 -0.25 0.38 -6.23
CA SER A 88 -0.74 1.76 -6.45
C SER A 88 -1.99 1.84 -7.32
N THR A 89 -2.14 0.93 -8.28
CA THR A 89 -3.31 0.83 -9.16
C THR A 89 -4.60 0.61 -8.37
N ILE A 90 -4.57 -0.27 -7.37
CA ILE A 90 -5.74 -0.53 -6.51
C ILE A 90 -5.93 0.59 -5.50
N TYR A 91 -4.84 1.08 -4.90
CA TYR A 91 -4.91 2.16 -3.93
C TYR A 91 -5.54 3.44 -4.52
N ASN A 92 -5.16 3.80 -5.75
CA ASN A 92 -5.66 4.99 -6.47
C ASN A 92 -6.90 4.72 -7.35
N SER A 93 -7.56 3.57 -7.20
CA SER A 93 -8.73 3.19 -8.01
C SER A 93 -8.54 3.42 -9.52
N TYR A 94 -7.38 3.06 -10.08
CA TYR A 94 -7.05 3.20 -11.51
C TYR A 94 -7.07 4.65 -12.08
N LYS A 95 -7.10 5.69 -11.24
CA LYS A 95 -7.09 7.10 -11.70
C LYS A 95 -5.72 7.51 -12.25
N ASN A 96 -4.67 7.30 -11.46
CA ASN A 96 -3.28 7.67 -11.78
C ASN A 96 -2.34 6.51 -11.40
N TYR A 97 -2.07 5.60 -12.34
CA TYR A 97 -1.13 4.49 -12.18
C TYR A 97 -0.11 4.47 -13.32
N ARG A 98 1.15 4.17 -13.00
CA ARG A 98 2.24 4.04 -13.99
C ARG A 98 2.34 2.62 -14.52
N ASP A 99 2.12 1.65 -13.65
CA ASP A 99 2.26 0.21 -13.83
C ASP A 99 1.11 -0.54 -13.16
N ILE A 100 0.86 -1.76 -13.62
CA ILE A 100 -0.09 -2.68 -12.99
C ILE A 100 0.68 -3.91 -12.49
N ASP A 101 0.76 -4.03 -11.17
CA ASP A 101 1.29 -5.21 -10.50
C ASP A 101 0.24 -6.33 -10.44
N ILE A 102 0.64 -7.53 -10.86
CA ILE A 102 -0.22 -8.71 -10.92
C ILE A 102 0.48 -9.90 -10.30
N LEU A 103 -0.22 -10.53 -9.36
CA LEU A 103 0.13 -11.80 -8.76
C LEU A 103 -0.78 -12.89 -9.32
N VAL A 104 -0.19 -13.90 -9.95
CA VAL A 104 -0.87 -15.12 -10.39
C VAL A 104 -0.39 -16.28 -9.55
N ILE A 105 -1.33 -16.94 -8.88
CA ILE A 105 -1.08 -18.18 -8.17
C ILE A 105 -1.61 -19.35 -8.98
N VAL A 106 -0.79 -20.36 -9.20
CA VAL A 106 -1.17 -21.61 -9.87
C VAL A 106 -1.22 -22.77 -8.88
N LYS A 107 -2.18 -23.68 -9.05
CA LYS A 107 -2.30 -24.87 -8.20
C LYS A 107 -1.12 -25.83 -8.39
N LYS A 108 -0.62 -25.93 -9.62
CA LYS A 108 0.52 -26.76 -10.00
C LYS A 108 1.47 -25.95 -10.87
N ARG A 109 2.78 -26.06 -10.61
CA ARG A 109 3.82 -25.44 -11.44
C ARG A 109 3.71 -25.97 -12.86
N PHE A 110 3.65 -25.06 -13.83
CA PHE A 110 3.75 -25.42 -15.26
C PHE A 110 5.20 -25.41 -15.77
N TRP A 111 6.15 -25.01 -14.93
CA TRP A 111 7.56 -24.88 -15.27
C TRP A 111 8.40 -25.86 -14.44
N LYS A 112 9.46 -26.39 -15.05
CA LYS A 112 10.51 -27.16 -14.34
C LYS A 112 11.67 -26.24 -13.97
N LYS A 113 12.04 -25.32 -14.86
CA LYS A 113 13.16 -24.38 -14.69
C LYS A 113 12.67 -22.93 -14.62
N SER A 114 13.42 -22.07 -13.93
CA SER A 114 13.13 -20.62 -13.82
C SER A 114 13.08 -19.93 -15.20
N GLY A 115 13.92 -20.34 -16.14
CA GLY A 115 13.96 -19.81 -17.50
C GLY A 115 12.66 -20.05 -18.29
N GLU A 116 12.00 -21.20 -18.11
CA GLU A 116 10.71 -21.51 -18.76
C GLU A 116 9.61 -20.57 -18.25
N LYS A 117 9.57 -20.39 -16.92
CA LYS A 117 8.66 -19.44 -16.27
C LYS A 117 8.89 -18.02 -16.81
N TYR A 118 10.15 -17.58 -16.90
CA TYR A 118 10.49 -16.25 -17.36
C TYR A 118 10.11 -16.03 -18.83
N LYS A 119 10.40 -16.99 -19.72
CA LYS A 119 9.97 -16.95 -21.12
C LYS A 119 8.45 -16.80 -21.24
N LYS A 120 7.68 -17.57 -20.46
CA LYS A 120 6.22 -17.49 -20.47
C LYS A 120 5.70 -16.14 -19.96
N ILE A 121 6.32 -15.58 -18.91
CA ILE A 121 6.00 -14.24 -18.41
C ILE A 121 6.24 -13.19 -19.49
N LEU A 122 7.37 -13.25 -20.21
CA LEU A 122 7.68 -12.31 -21.28
C LEU A 122 6.68 -12.40 -22.45
N GLU A 123 6.29 -13.61 -22.84
CA GLU A 123 5.27 -13.83 -23.87
C GLU A 123 3.94 -13.18 -23.48
N ILE A 124 3.49 -13.40 -22.24
CA ILE A 124 2.26 -12.80 -21.72
C ILE A 124 2.38 -11.28 -21.65
N LYS A 125 3.48 -10.74 -21.11
CA LYS A 125 3.74 -9.29 -21.06
C LYS A 125 3.66 -8.66 -22.46
N LYS A 126 4.21 -9.31 -23.50
CA LYS A 126 4.11 -8.85 -24.91
C LYS A 126 2.66 -8.80 -25.41
N GLN A 127 1.85 -9.82 -25.12
CA GLN A 127 0.43 -9.83 -25.51
C GLN A 127 -0.36 -8.72 -24.80
N VAL A 128 -0.07 -8.49 -23.52
CA VAL A 128 -0.75 -7.48 -22.70
C VAL A 128 -0.32 -6.05 -23.07
N LYS A 129 0.93 -5.84 -23.50
CA LYS A 129 1.49 -4.52 -23.85
C LYS A 129 0.66 -3.76 -24.91
N LYS A 130 -0.07 -4.50 -25.77
CA LYS A 130 -1.00 -3.92 -26.76
C LYS A 130 -2.16 -3.13 -26.13
N HIS A 131 -2.44 -3.34 -24.85
CA HIS A 131 -3.57 -2.75 -24.15
C HIS A 131 -3.19 -2.07 -22.84
N ILE A 132 -2.10 -2.52 -22.20
CA ILE A 132 -1.63 -2.01 -20.90
C ILE A 132 -0.11 -1.86 -21.03
N PRO A 133 0.41 -0.63 -21.10
CA PRO A 133 1.79 -0.38 -21.54
C PRO A 133 2.84 -0.87 -20.55
N ASN A 134 2.52 -0.92 -19.25
CA ASN A 134 3.45 -1.32 -18.21
C ASN A 134 2.79 -2.26 -17.21
N LEU A 135 3.29 -3.49 -17.16
CA LEU A 135 2.70 -4.59 -16.41
C LEU A 135 3.79 -5.42 -15.76
N ASP A 136 3.68 -5.61 -14.45
CA ASP A 136 4.56 -6.46 -13.68
C ASP A 136 3.83 -7.72 -13.24
N LEU A 137 4.29 -8.85 -13.79
CA LEU A 137 3.65 -10.14 -13.65
C LEU A 137 4.53 -11.05 -12.81
N SER A 138 4.02 -11.38 -11.63
CA SER A 138 4.58 -12.37 -10.72
C SER A 138 3.74 -13.64 -10.75
N ILE A 139 4.37 -14.78 -11.00
CA ILE A 139 3.70 -16.09 -11.01
C ILE A 139 4.31 -16.97 -9.93
N TYR A 140 3.49 -17.59 -9.08
CA TYR A 140 3.95 -18.58 -8.10
C TYR A 140 3.02 -19.78 -8.06
N ASP A 141 3.53 -20.94 -7.70
CA ASP A 141 2.65 -22.00 -7.18
C ASP A 141 2.29 -21.74 -5.72
N GLU A 142 1.19 -22.31 -5.28
CA GLU A 142 0.66 -22.12 -3.91
C GLU A 142 1.72 -22.37 -2.83
N LYS A 143 2.49 -23.46 -2.93
CA LYS A 143 3.51 -23.83 -1.93
C LYS A 143 4.63 -22.79 -1.85
N THR A 144 5.18 -22.38 -3.00
CA THR A 144 6.24 -21.34 -3.02
C THR A 144 5.73 -20.00 -2.52
N PHE A 145 4.49 -19.65 -2.87
CA PHE A 145 3.90 -18.39 -2.42
C PHE A 145 3.72 -18.39 -0.90
N GLN A 146 3.13 -19.44 -0.32
CA GLN A 146 2.94 -19.54 1.13
C GLN A 146 4.26 -19.45 1.91
N ASN A 147 5.33 -20.09 1.41
CA ASN A 147 6.63 -20.08 2.06
C ASN A 147 7.36 -18.72 1.94
N SER A 148 7.17 -18.00 0.84
CA SER A 148 7.88 -16.73 0.58
C SER A 148 7.12 -15.49 1.03
N TYR A 149 5.79 -15.57 1.15
CA TYR A 149 4.97 -14.42 1.54
C TYR A 149 5.26 -13.96 2.96
N SER A 150 5.41 -14.88 3.91
CA SER A 150 5.64 -14.54 5.33
C SER A 150 6.97 -13.82 5.59
N THR A 151 7.96 -13.99 4.72
CA THR A 151 9.30 -13.39 4.85
C THR A 151 9.47 -12.14 3.97
N ASN A 152 8.50 -11.83 3.11
CA ASN A 152 8.56 -10.71 2.19
C ASN A 152 7.65 -9.55 2.63
N ILE A 153 8.16 -8.70 3.52
CA ILE A 153 7.39 -7.58 4.10
C ILE A 153 6.95 -6.58 3.03
N SER A 154 7.79 -6.33 2.01
CA SER A 154 7.41 -5.48 0.88
C SER A 154 6.17 -6.02 0.17
N LEU A 155 6.12 -7.33 -0.08
CA LEU A 155 4.96 -7.99 -0.68
C LEU A 155 3.74 -7.99 0.26
N ILE A 156 3.94 -8.15 1.58
CA ILE A 156 2.87 -8.04 2.58
C ILE A 156 2.21 -6.66 2.52
N TYR A 157 3.00 -5.59 2.52
CA TYR A 157 2.50 -4.22 2.39
C TYR A 157 1.82 -3.97 1.04
N GLN A 158 2.41 -4.45 -0.05
CA GLN A 158 1.84 -4.31 -1.39
C GLN A 158 0.48 -5.03 -1.53
N LEU A 159 0.34 -6.22 -0.95
CA LEU A 159 -0.90 -6.99 -0.98
C LEU A 159 -1.95 -6.51 0.03
N LYS A 160 -1.65 -5.50 0.85
CA LYS A 160 -2.67 -4.85 1.69
C LYS A 160 -3.71 -4.13 0.82
N ASP A 161 -3.25 -3.44 -0.23
CA ASP A 161 -4.10 -2.84 -1.26
C ASP A 161 -4.20 -3.78 -2.47
N ARG A 162 -5.00 -4.84 -2.33
CA ARG A 162 -5.20 -5.85 -3.37
C ARG A 162 -6.65 -5.97 -3.81
N LYS A 163 -6.85 -6.42 -5.04
CA LYS A 163 -8.13 -6.86 -5.58
C LYS A 163 -7.94 -8.17 -6.34
N THR A 164 -8.60 -9.23 -5.87
CA THR A 164 -8.62 -10.52 -6.57
C THR A 164 -9.71 -10.49 -7.64
N ILE A 165 -9.30 -10.63 -8.91
CA ILE A 165 -10.20 -10.54 -10.08
C ILE A 165 -10.57 -11.93 -10.64
N TYR A 166 -9.92 -12.98 -10.14
CA TYR A 166 -10.24 -14.36 -10.44
C TYR A 166 -9.80 -15.27 -9.29
N GLY A 167 -10.64 -16.25 -8.95
CA GLY A 167 -10.34 -17.24 -7.90
C GLY A 167 -10.29 -16.62 -6.50
N ASN A 168 -9.54 -17.24 -5.59
CA ASN A 168 -9.39 -16.78 -4.21
C ASN A 168 -7.91 -16.84 -3.79
N LEU A 169 -7.35 -15.69 -3.40
CA LEU A 169 -5.99 -15.61 -2.87
C LEU A 169 -6.00 -15.98 -1.38
N LYS A 170 -5.46 -17.15 -1.04
CA LYS A 170 -5.30 -17.58 0.35
C LYS A 170 -4.03 -16.95 0.93
N LEU A 171 -4.22 -15.92 1.76
CA LEU A 171 -3.15 -15.36 2.58
C LEU A 171 -3.17 -16.02 3.97
N PRO A 172 -2.01 -16.27 4.59
CA PRO A 172 -1.96 -16.72 5.98
C PRO A 172 -2.50 -15.63 6.92
N ASN A 173 -3.34 -16.03 7.87
CA ASN A 173 -3.95 -15.14 8.88
C ASN A 173 -2.95 -14.63 9.91
N LYS A 174 -1.89 -15.41 10.16
CA LYS A 174 -0.82 -15.10 11.10
C LYS A 174 0.50 -15.05 10.32
N LEU A 175 1.22 -13.95 10.47
CA LEU A 175 2.56 -13.80 9.92
C LEU A 175 3.55 -13.82 11.08
N GLU A 176 4.56 -14.67 10.97
CA GLU A 176 5.68 -14.69 11.89
C GLU A 176 6.92 -14.23 11.15
N ILE A 177 7.39 -13.03 11.48
CA ILE A 177 8.55 -12.43 10.82
C ILE A 177 9.70 -12.43 11.82
N SER A 178 10.82 -13.06 11.47
CA SER A 178 12.01 -13.05 12.31
C SER A 178 12.65 -11.66 12.32
N LYS A 179 13.13 -11.20 13.49
CA LYS A 179 13.98 -10.01 13.55
C LYS A 179 15.28 -10.17 12.73
N LEU A 180 15.76 -11.40 12.56
CA LEU A 180 16.88 -11.69 11.66
C LEU A 180 16.52 -11.36 10.20
N ASP A 181 15.33 -11.76 9.74
CA ASP A 181 14.86 -11.46 8.38
C ASP A 181 14.77 -9.94 8.18
N LEU A 182 14.20 -9.22 9.17
CA LEU A 182 14.14 -7.76 9.14
C LEU A 182 15.52 -7.11 9.08
N ARG A 183 16.49 -7.66 9.82
CA ARG A 183 17.88 -7.19 9.77
C ARG A 183 18.49 -7.38 8.39
N MET A 184 18.33 -8.55 7.77
CA MET A 184 18.77 -8.77 6.39
C MET A 184 18.07 -7.82 5.41
N LYS A 185 16.82 -7.41 5.69
CA LYS A 185 16.14 -6.40 4.87
C LYS A 185 16.67 -4.98 5.03
N THR A 186 17.45 -4.69 6.08
CA THR A 186 18.12 -3.38 6.19
C THR A 186 19.21 -3.20 5.15
N ASP A 187 19.71 -4.27 4.53
CA ASP A 187 20.73 -4.20 3.46
C ASP A 187 20.20 -3.41 2.25
N TYR A 188 18.90 -3.46 1.97
CA TYR A 188 18.26 -2.62 0.93
C TYR A 188 18.16 -1.13 1.28
N SER A 189 18.57 -0.75 2.49
CA SER A 189 18.67 0.63 2.96
C SER A 189 20.12 1.07 3.15
N ILE A 190 21.10 0.19 2.88
CA ILE A 190 22.52 0.52 2.86
C ILE A 190 22.86 1.02 1.46
N LEU A 191 23.52 2.16 1.45
CA LEU A 191 23.96 2.87 0.27
C LEU A 191 25.51 2.94 0.38
N GLU A 192 26.24 2.09 -0.36
CA GLU A 192 27.70 1.90 -0.36
C GLU A 192 28.57 2.84 -1.26
N ASN A 193 28.15 3.18 -2.49
CA ASN A 193 28.74 4.20 -3.39
C ASN A 193 28.42 5.66 -2.99
N ASP A 194 28.98 6.69 -3.66
CA ASP A 194 28.67 8.11 -3.38
C ASP A 194 27.70 8.76 -4.40
N GLU A 195 27.36 8.05 -5.48
CA GLU A 195 26.57 8.57 -6.61
C GLU A 195 25.14 8.01 -6.69
N TYR A 196 24.33 8.18 -5.64
CA TYR A 196 22.91 7.77 -5.70
C TYR A 196 22.05 8.71 -6.51
N ASP A 197 20.98 8.21 -7.12
CA ASP A 197 19.89 9.09 -7.50
C ASP A 197 18.91 9.32 -6.32
N GLY A 198 18.09 10.35 -6.41
CA GLY A 198 17.07 10.63 -5.41
C GLY A 198 16.09 9.47 -5.20
N LEU A 199 15.81 8.72 -6.27
CA LEU A 199 14.90 7.59 -6.24
C LEU A 199 15.44 6.42 -5.40
N GLU A 200 16.74 6.15 -5.46
CA GLU A 200 17.44 5.16 -4.63
C GLU A 200 17.39 5.55 -3.15
N ILE A 201 17.64 6.83 -2.84
CA ILE A 201 17.54 7.35 -1.47
C ILE A 201 16.11 7.22 -0.95
N TYR A 202 15.11 7.58 -1.76
CA TYR A 202 13.70 7.42 -1.41
C TYR A 202 13.35 5.94 -1.16
N LYS A 203 13.81 5.03 -2.02
CA LYS A 203 13.57 3.59 -1.85
C LYS A 203 14.21 3.06 -0.55
N ALA A 204 15.44 3.47 -0.25
CA ALA A 204 16.15 3.10 0.96
C ALA A 204 15.42 3.59 2.23
N LEU A 205 14.99 4.86 2.24
CA LEU A 205 14.18 5.45 3.33
C LEU A 205 12.84 4.72 3.50
N ARG A 206 12.12 4.50 2.39
CA ARG A 206 10.84 3.78 2.39
C ARG A 206 10.99 2.37 2.96
N ASN A 207 12.03 1.65 2.55
CA ASN A 207 12.30 0.30 3.06
C ASN A 207 12.57 0.32 4.57
N LEU A 208 13.35 1.28 5.04
CA LEU A 208 13.68 1.39 6.45
C LEU A 208 12.47 1.73 7.33
N ILE A 209 11.61 2.67 6.88
CA ILE A 209 10.38 3.02 7.58
C ILE A 209 9.40 1.83 7.59
N LEU A 210 9.34 1.05 6.52
CA LEU A 210 8.56 -0.18 6.47
C LEU A 210 9.05 -1.20 7.52
N ILE A 211 10.36 -1.32 7.74
CA ILE A 211 10.93 -2.14 8.82
C ILE A 211 10.52 -1.60 10.20
N ILE A 212 10.60 -0.29 10.42
CA ILE A 212 10.18 0.37 11.68
C ILE A 212 8.71 0.09 11.99
N LEU A 213 7.83 0.25 11.01
CA LEU A 213 6.40 -0.01 11.19
C LEU A 213 6.14 -1.48 11.49
N THR A 214 6.87 -2.39 10.84
CA THR A 214 6.76 -3.83 11.07
C THR A 214 7.22 -4.21 12.49
N LEU A 215 8.31 -3.62 12.99
CA LEU A 215 8.76 -3.77 14.38
C LEU A 215 7.68 -3.34 15.38
N ASN A 216 6.90 -2.32 15.02
CA ASN A 216 5.78 -1.80 15.80
C ASN A 216 4.45 -2.53 15.53
N LYS A 217 4.49 -3.68 14.84
CA LYS A 217 3.33 -4.51 14.49
C LYS A 217 2.27 -3.81 13.62
N ILE A 218 2.68 -2.85 12.81
CA ILE A 218 1.79 -2.12 11.91
C ILE A 218 2.04 -2.56 10.48
N ILE A 219 0.96 -2.84 9.73
CA ILE A 219 0.95 -3.04 8.29
C ILE A 219 -0.11 -2.11 7.69
N ASP A 220 0.30 -0.90 7.31
CA ASP A 220 -0.59 0.12 6.77
C ASP A 220 0.16 1.05 5.81
N ASN A 221 -0.25 1.05 4.53
CA ASN A 221 0.35 1.88 3.49
C ASN A 221 0.11 3.39 3.71
N LYS A 222 -1.02 3.79 4.31
CA LYS A 222 -1.27 5.20 4.65
C LYS A 222 -0.32 5.66 5.74
N LYS A 223 -0.11 4.81 6.76
CA LYS A 223 0.85 5.12 7.83
C LYS A 223 2.27 5.18 7.32
N LEU A 224 2.66 4.30 6.38
CA LEU A 224 3.96 4.35 5.70
C LEU A 224 4.18 5.69 4.99
N ILE A 225 3.20 6.16 4.20
CA ILE A 225 3.28 7.44 3.50
C ILE A 225 3.35 8.60 4.51
N LYS A 226 2.54 8.55 5.57
CA LYS A 226 2.53 9.56 6.63
C LYS A 226 3.89 9.66 7.31
N CYS A 227 4.47 8.54 7.75
CA CYS A 227 5.79 8.52 8.37
C CYS A 227 6.88 9.03 7.42
N LEU A 228 6.87 8.65 6.14
CA LEU A 228 7.80 9.20 5.14
C LEU A 228 7.74 10.72 5.06
N ASN A 229 6.52 11.28 5.02
CA ASN A 229 6.32 12.72 4.94
C ASN A 229 6.69 13.44 6.24
N GLU A 230 6.50 12.82 7.41
CA GLU A 230 6.88 13.36 8.71
C GLU A 230 8.40 13.36 8.92
N GLU A 231 9.11 12.33 8.42
CA GLU A 231 10.55 12.15 8.64
C GLU A 231 11.42 13.10 7.79
N ILE A 232 11.08 13.33 6.52
CA ILE A 232 11.90 14.14 5.60
C ILE A 232 11.14 15.27 4.89
N GLY A 233 9.82 15.38 5.10
CA GLY A 233 8.98 16.41 4.48
C GLY A 233 8.40 16.01 3.12
N MET A 234 7.12 16.31 2.91
CA MET A 234 6.37 15.95 1.69
C MET A 234 7.02 16.46 0.39
N ASN A 235 7.53 17.69 0.39
CA ASN A 235 8.18 18.28 -0.79
C ASN A 235 9.45 17.52 -1.19
N LEU A 236 10.27 17.15 -0.21
CA LEU A 236 11.50 16.40 -0.47
C LEU A 236 11.19 14.98 -0.94
N VAL A 237 10.18 14.32 -0.34
CA VAL A 237 9.68 13.01 -0.81
C VAL A 237 9.32 13.04 -2.30
N GLU A 238 8.56 14.04 -2.74
CA GLU A 238 8.17 14.16 -4.15
C GLU A 238 9.34 14.49 -5.08
N LYS A 239 10.28 15.34 -4.64
CA LYS A 239 11.51 15.63 -5.41
C LYS A 239 12.37 14.38 -5.60
N LEU A 240 12.61 13.63 -4.53
CA LEU A 240 13.40 12.39 -4.56
C LEU A 240 12.76 11.33 -5.47
N LYS A 241 11.43 11.15 -5.43
CA LYS A 241 10.71 10.22 -6.33
C LYS A 241 10.90 10.55 -7.82
N LEU A 242 11.20 11.81 -8.13
CA LEU A 242 11.28 12.34 -9.49
C LEU A 242 12.71 12.65 -9.92
N ASN A 243 13.72 12.39 -9.08
CA ASN A 243 15.11 12.80 -9.29
C ASN A 243 15.23 14.32 -9.58
N LYS A 244 14.57 15.14 -8.77
CA LYS A 244 14.50 16.61 -8.90
C LYS A 244 15.03 17.36 -7.67
N GLU A 245 15.65 16.65 -6.76
CA GLU A 245 16.29 17.20 -5.56
C GLU A 245 17.56 17.99 -5.89
N SER A 246 17.85 19.00 -5.07
CA SER A 246 19.16 19.64 -5.05
C SER A 246 20.20 18.79 -4.33
N LYS A 247 21.49 19.10 -4.53
CA LYS A 247 22.60 18.44 -3.83
C LYS A 247 22.46 18.50 -2.30
N ILE A 248 22.06 19.66 -1.76
CA ILE A 248 21.85 19.86 -0.32
C ILE A 248 20.68 18.99 0.18
N GLU A 249 19.56 18.97 -0.54
CA GLU A 249 18.40 18.14 -0.20
C GLU A 249 18.74 16.66 -0.18
N LYS A 250 19.57 16.21 -1.13
CA LYS A 250 20.11 14.86 -1.20
C LYS A 250 20.97 14.53 0.02
N GLU A 251 21.89 15.42 0.41
CA GLU A 251 22.73 15.26 1.59
C GLU A 251 21.91 15.17 2.89
N ILE A 252 20.88 16.02 3.03
CA ILE A 252 19.95 15.98 4.17
C ILE A 252 19.24 14.63 4.25
N ALA A 253 18.69 14.14 3.13
CA ALA A 253 18.00 12.86 3.08
C ALA A 253 18.94 11.68 3.44
N LEU A 254 20.19 11.72 2.98
CA LEU A 254 21.21 10.72 3.29
C LEU A 254 21.61 10.74 4.77
N LEU A 255 21.82 11.91 5.36
CA LEU A 255 22.11 12.04 6.80
C LEU A 255 20.99 11.46 7.64
N HIS A 256 19.74 11.74 7.25
CA HIS A 256 18.57 11.21 7.94
C HIS A 256 18.46 9.70 7.81
N LEU A 257 18.65 9.15 6.61
CA LEU A 257 18.69 7.71 6.35
C LEU A 257 19.75 7.02 7.23
N LYS A 258 20.97 7.54 7.29
CA LYS A 258 22.07 6.99 8.11
C LYS A 258 21.71 7.01 9.61
N LYS A 259 21.10 8.10 10.10
CA LYS A 259 20.66 8.23 11.49
C LYS A 259 19.57 7.21 11.83
N LEU A 260 18.54 7.09 10.99
CA LEU A 260 17.47 6.11 11.14
C LEU A 260 18.03 4.68 11.11
N LEU A 261 18.91 4.38 10.16
CA LEU A 261 19.47 3.04 9.97
C LEU A 261 20.21 2.58 11.22
N LYS A 262 21.04 3.47 11.78
CA LYS A 262 21.77 3.21 13.03
C LYS A 262 20.81 2.92 14.20
N SER A 263 19.69 3.63 14.29
CA SER A 263 18.68 3.40 15.32
C SER A 263 17.99 2.04 15.16
N VAL A 264 17.59 1.69 13.95
CA VAL A 264 16.91 0.43 13.64
C VAL A 264 17.83 -0.77 13.88
N LEU A 265 19.09 -0.69 13.46
CA LEU A 265 20.08 -1.75 13.69
C LEU A 265 20.27 -2.03 15.19
N LYS A 266 20.41 -0.98 16.02
CA LYS A 266 20.48 -1.12 17.48
C LYS A 266 19.24 -1.79 18.08
N GLN A 267 18.05 -1.51 17.55
CA GLN A 267 16.81 -2.12 18.02
C GLN A 267 16.74 -3.62 17.63
N LEU A 268 17.23 -3.98 16.44
CA LEU A 268 17.23 -5.35 15.94
C LEU A 268 18.30 -6.24 16.61
N GLU A 269 19.41 -5.66 17.06
CA GLU A 269 20.49 -6.41 17.74
C GLU A 269 20.08 -6.99 19.09
N LYS A 270 19.15 -6.35 19.81
CA LYS A 270 18.76 -6.74 21.17
C LYS A 270 18.01 -8.08 21.27
N SER A 271 17.48 -8.62 20.17
CA SER A 271 16.74 -9.90 20.17
C SER A 271 16.76 -10.62 18.81
N LYS A 272 17.91 -11.13 18.37
CA LYS A 272 18.09 -11.71 17.01
C LYS A 272 17.07 -12.80 16.62
N TRP A 273 16.61 -13.61 17.58
CA TRP A 273 15.72 -14.75 17.36
C TRP A 273 14.24 -14.48 17.65
N GLU A 274 13.90 -13.27 18.10
CA GLU A 274 12.53 -12.93 18.40
C GLU A 274 11.71 -12.84 17.11
N LYS A 275 10.51 -13.44 17.16
CA LYS A 275 9.54 -13.38 16.06
C LYS A 275 8.51 -12.32 16.36
N ILE A 276 8.27 -11.46 15.37
CA ILE A 276 7.17 -10.53 15.40
C ILE A 276 5.96 -11.24 14.83
N VAL A 277 4.92 -11.37 15.64
CA VAL A 277 3.63 -11.92 15.25
C VAL A 277 2.74 -10.78 14.78
N LEU A 278 2.26 -10.88 13.54
CA LEU A 278 1.30 -9.95 12.94
C LEU A 278 0.02 -10.70 12.58
N LEU A 279 -1.11 -10.07 12.83
CA LEU A 279 -2.40 -10.54 12.34
C LEU A 279 -2.66 -9.93 10.97
N ASN A 280 -2.88 -10.79 9.98
CA ASN A 280 -3.18 -10.39 8.61
C ASN A 280 -4.70 -10.23 8.49
N HIS A 281 -5.18 -9.00 8.68
CA HIS A 281 -6.58 -8.62 8.44
C HIS A 281 -6.76 -8.06 7.04
#